data_AF-A0A3A0ATA5-F1
#
_entry.id   AF-A0A3A0ATA5-F1
#
_cell.length_a   1.000
_cell.length_b   1.000
_cell.length_c   1.000
_cell.angle_alpha   90.00
_cell.angle_beta   90.00
_cell.angle_gamma   90.00
#
_symmetry.space_group_name_H-M   'P 1'
#
loop_
_entity.id
_entity.type
_entity.pdbx_description
1 polymer ?
#
loop_
_entity_poly.entity_id
_entity_poly.type
_entity_poly.pdbx_seq_one_letter_code
_entity_poly.pdbx_strand_id
1 'polypeptide(L)'
;MGKEQVQLGVQQYVIILLALITALIHIYLAFRFPDGPDAIFILNGVGYVGLVALLYAPLSALDAYRPFVRWVLMGYTALTIFLWLMVGAGSPLTNTPSSPIAYIDKAVEVALLVLLWLDQPK
;
A
#
# COMPACT_ATOMS: atom_id res chain seq x y z
N MET A 1 -1.59 -7.11 34.96
CA MET A 1 -2.30 -6.30 33.94
C MET A 1 -2.30 -7.10 32.65
N GLY A 2 -3.43 -7.71 32.29
CA GLY A 2 -3.54 -8.49 31.05
C GLY A 2 -3.40 -7.56 29.86
N LYS A 3 -2.52 -7.89 28.91
CA LYS A 3 -2.49 -7.21 27.61
C LYS A 3 -3.81 -7.53 26.93
N GLU A 4 -4.72 -6.56 26.87
CA GLU A 4 -5.90 -6.66 26.04
C GLU A 4 -5.40 -6.87 24.61
N GLN A 5 -5.60 -8.07 24.08
CA GLN A 5 -5.14 -8.38 22.73
C GLN A 5 -6.07 -7.66 21.77
N VAL A 6 -5.55 -6.68 21.04
CA VAL A 6 -6.26 -6.04 19.93
C VAL A 6 -6.59 -7.14 18.91
N GLN A 7 -7.83 -7.61 18.90
CA GLN A 7 -8.28 -8.61 17.94
C GLN A 7 -8.61 -7.91 16.63
N LEU A 8 -7.76 -8.14 15.62
CA LEU A 8 -8.04 -7.75 14.25
C LEU A 8 -9.10 -8.67 13.65
N GLY A 9 -10.05 -8.10 12.93
CA GLY A 9 -10.99 -8.86 12.12
C GLY A 9 -10.38 -9.30 10.79
N VAL A 10 -11.12 -10.16 10.07
CA VAL A 10 -10.69 -10.70 8.77
C VAL A 10 -10.37 -9.58 7.78
N GLN A 11 -11.18 -8.52 7.75
CA GLN A 11 -10.98 -7.38 6.85
C GLN A 11 -9.62 -6.68 7.10
N GLN A 12 -9.24 -6.47 8.37
CA GLN A 12 -7.96 -5.85 8.70
C GLN A 12 -6.78 -6.74 8.29
N TYR A 13 -6.88 -8.06 8.47
CA TYR A 13 -5.86 -8.99 7.95
C TYR A 13 -5.74 -8.95 6.43
N VAL A 14 -6.85 -8.84 5.70
CA VAL A 14 -6.82 -8.69 4.24
C VAL A 14 -6.19 -7.37 3.83
N ILE A 15 -6.50 -6.26 4.51
CA ILE A 15 -5.86 -4.96 4.27
C ILE A 15 -4.33 -5.05 4.49
N ILE A 16 -3.91 -5.67 5.60
CA ILE A 16 -2.49 -5.91 5.89
C ILE A 16 -1.85 -6.72 4.75
N LEU A 17 -2.48 -7.82 4.35
CA LEU A 17 -1.96 -8.67 3.28
C LEU A 17 -1.82 -7.92 1.95
N LEU A 18 -2.85 -7.18 1.53
CA LEU A 18 -2.81 -6.42 0.27
C LEU A 18 -1.71 -5.35 0.30
N ALA A 19 -1.59 -4.59 1.39
CA ALA A 19 -0.53 -3.59 1.54
C ALA A 19 0.87 -4.23 1.49
N LEU A 20 1.06 -5.41 2.10
CA LEU A 20 2.32 -6.14 2.04
C LEU A 20 2.61 -6.68 0.64
N ILE A 21 1.59 -7.17 -0.09
CA ILE A 21 1.76 -7.60 -1.49
C ILE A 21 2.22 -6.41 -2.34
N THR A 22 1.54 -5.27 -2.27
CA THR A 22 1.95 -4.04 -2.98
C THR A 22 3.37 -3.62 -2.60
N ALA A 23 3.71 -3.67 -1.31
CA ALA A 23 5.06 -3.33 -0.85
C ALA A 23 6.13 -4.24 -1.46
N LEU A 24 5.88 -5.54 -1.48
CA LEU A 24 6.78 -6.53 -2.06
C LEU A 24 6.93 -6.35 -3.57
N ILE A 25 5.85 -6.03 -4.29
CA ILE A 25 5.92 -5.76 -5.73
C ILE A 25 6.74 -4.48 -6.00
N HIS A 26 6.53 -3.41 -5.25
CA HIS A 26 7.32 -2.18 -5.40
C HIS A 26 8.81 -2.43 -5.13
N ILE A 27 9.14 -3.13 -4.04
CA ILE A 27 10.54 -3.50 -3.74
C ILE A 27 11.10 -4.39 -4.84
N TYR A 28 10.35 -5.39 -5.31
CA TYR A 28 10.76 -6.25 -6.41
C TYR A 28 11.07 -5.45 -7.68
N LEU A 29 10.18 -4.53 -8.06
CA LEU A 29 10.35 -3.69 -9.24
C LEU A 29 11.53 -2.73 -9.10
N ALA A 30 11.81 -2.20 -7.90
CA ALA A 30 12.95 -1.33 -7.66
C ALA A 30 14.26 -1.94 -8.17
N PHE A 31 14.48 -3.25 -7.97
CA PHE A 31 15.71 -3.94 -8.38
C PHE A 31 15.70 -4.42 -9.85
N ARG A 32 14.68 -4.05 -10.64
CA ARG A 32 14.55 -4.42 -12.06
C ARG A 32 14.80 -3.27 -13.03
N PHE A 33 15.04 -2.07 -12.52
CA PHE A 33 15.40 -0.93 -13.34
C PHE A 33 16.82 -1.11 -13.94
N PRO A 34 17.04 -0.67 -15.19
CA PRO A 34 18.30 -0.88 -15.90
C PRO A 34 19.49 -0.14 -15.26
N ASP A 35 19.23 1.01 -14.64
CA ASP A 35 20.26 1.88 -14.04
C ASP A 35 20.58 1.48 -12.58
N GLY A 36 20.02 0.37 -12.09
CA GLY A 36 20.18 -0.13 -10.72
C GLY A 36 18.92 0.07 -9.85
N PRO A 37 19.03 -0.15 -8.53
CA PRO A 37 17.88 -0.06 -7.63
C PRO A 37 17.25 1.33 -7.58
N ASP A 38 15.96 1.41 -7.91
CA ASP A 38 15.23 2.69 -7.86
C ASP A 38 14.80 3.04 -6.42
N ALA A 39 15.28 4.18 -5.93
CA ALA A 39 15.01 4.61 -4.57
C ALA A 39 13.53 4.97 -4.32
N ILE A 40 12.81 5.47 -5.33
CA ILE A 40 11.40 5.85 -5.20
C ILE A 40 10.55 4.58 -5.02
N PHE A 41 10.83 3.52 -5.77
CA PHE A 41 10.14 2.23 -5.61
C PHE A 41 10.46 1.57 -4.25
N ILE A 42 11.70 1.66 -3.76
CA ILE A 42 12.05 1.18 -2.42
C ILE A 42 11.27 1.95 -1.35
N LEU A 43 11.27 3.29 -1.43
CA LEU A 43 10.51 4.14 -0.53
C LEU A 43 9.01 3.87 -0.62
N ASN A 44 8.50 3.50 -1.80
CA ASN A 44 7.11 3.05 -1.94
C ASN A 44 6.81 1.81 -1.10
N GLY A 45 7.61 0.76 -1.25
CA GLY A 45 7.42 -0.44 -0.45
C GLY A 45 7.54 -0.20 1.06
N VAL A 46 8.56 0.58 1.48
CA VAL A 46 8.72 0.97 2.89
C VAL A 46 7.54 1.80 3.39
N GLY A 47 7.01 2.70 2.55
CA GLY A 47 5.84 3.52 2.86
C GLY A 47 4.61 2.68 3.17
N TYR A 48 4.31 1.68 2.34
CA TYR A 48 3.20 0.75 2.59
C TYR A 48 3.36 -0.04 3.89
N VAL A 49 4.55 -0.61 4.13
CA VAL A 49 4.86 -1.35 5.36
C VAL A 49 4.71 -0.45 6.58
N GLY A 50 5.28 0.76 6.53
CA GLY A 50 5.24 1.72 7.63
C GLY A 50 3.81 2.17 7.93
N LEU A 51 3.04 2.56 6.92
CA LEU A 51 1.67 3.05 7.11
C LEU A 51 0.72 1.95 7.61
N VAL A 52 0.82 0.72 7.09
CA VAL A 52 -0.03 -0.38 7.57
C VAL A 52 0.36 -0.83 8.99
N ALA A 53 1.65 -0.78 9.33
CA ALA A 53 2.12 -0.97 10.69
C ALA A 53 1.58 0.12 11.62
N LEU A 54 1.64 1.40 11.23
CA LEU A 54 1.06 2.48 12.02
C LEU A 54 -0.46 2.34 12.19
N LEU A 55 -1.15 1.81 11.19
CA LEU A 55 -2.60 1.64 11.22
C LEU A 55 -3.05 0.52 12.16
N TYR A 56 -2.32 -0.59 12.25
CA TYR A 56 -2.76 -1.80 12.98
C TYR A 56 -1.82 -2.31 14.08
N ALA A 57 -0.65 -1.70 14.31
CA ALA A 57 0.23 -2.09 15.40
C ALA A 57 -0.49 -1.92 16.75
N PRO A 58 -0.32 -2.84 17.71
CA PRO A 58 -0.99 -2.82 19.01
C PRO A 58 -0.32 -1.81 19.98
N LEU A 59 -0.19 -0.56 19.55
CA LEU A 59 0.38 0.54 20.33
C LEU A 59 -0.72 1.56 20.63
N SER A 60 -1.11 1.69 21.90
CA SER A 60 -2.19 2.58 22.32
C SER A 60 -1.91 4.07 22.04
N ALA A 61 -0.63 4.46 22.00
CA ALA A 61 -0.22 5.80 21.61
C ALA A 61 -0.64 6.20 20.17
N LEU A 62 -0.96 5.22 19.31
CA LEU A 62 -1.39 5.46 17.94
C LEU A 62 -2.90 5.58 17.76
N ASP A 63 -3.70 5.23 18.77
CA ASP A 63 -5.16 5.06 18.62
C ASP A 63 -5.85 6.33 18.12
N ALA A 64 -5.45 7.50 18.63
CA ALA A 64 -5.97 8.79 18.19
C ALA A 64 -5.60 9.14 16.73
N TYR A 65 -4.51 8.57 16.20
CA TYR A 65 -4.00 8.86 14.87
C TYR A 65 -4.44 7.85 13.80
N ARG A 66 -4.94 6.66 14.18
CA ARG A 66 -5.36 5.62 13.23
C ARG A 66 -6.33 6.11 12.14
N PRO A 67 -7.35 6.95 12.43
CA PRO A 67 -8.22 7.49 11.38
C PRO A 67 -7.44 8.33 10.36
N PHE A 68 -6.50 9.16 10.83
CA PHE A 68 -5.65 9.96 9.95
C PHE A 68 -4.68 9.08 9.15
N VAL A 69 -4.02 8.11 9.78
CA VAL A 69 -3.12 7.16 9.11
C VAL A 69 -3.86 6.39 8.02
N ARG A 70 -5.12 6.00 8.26
CA ARG A 70 -5.96 5.35 7.23
C ARG A 70 -6.14 6.25 6.01
N TRP A 71 -6.51 7.52 6.22
CA TRP A 71 -6.65 8.48 5.12
C TRP A 71 -5.33 8.71 4.38
N VAL A 72 -4.21 8.77 5.11
CA VAL A 72 -2.88 8.87 4.50
C VAL A 72 -2.58 7.63 3.65
N LEU A 73 -2.84 6.42 4.14
CA LEU A 73 -2.64 5.18 3.37
C LEU A 73 -3.53 5.12 2.12
N MET A 74 -4.78 5.58 2.22
CA MET A 74 -5.68 5.69 1.07
C MET A 74 -5.18 6.70 0.04
N GLY A 75 -4.82 7.91 0.49
CA GLY A 75 -4.29 8.95 -0.39
C GLY A 75 -2.97 8.54 -1.04
N TYR A 76 -2.11 7.87 -0.29
CA TYR A 76 -0.85 7.30 -0.78
C TYR A 76 -1.10 6.25 -1.87
N THR A 77 -2.04 5.33 -1.63
CA THR A 77 -2.43 4.31 -2.62
C THR A 77 -3.09 4.90 -3.86
N ALA A 78 -3.92 5.92 -3.71
CA ALA A 78 -4.47 6.64 -4.85
C ALA A 78 -3.37 7.33 -5.67
N LEU A 79 -2.38 7.91 -4.97
CA LEU A 79 -1.26 8.60 -5.60
C LEU A 79 -0.36 7.62 -6.38
N THR A 80 -0.07 6.41 -5.88
CA THR A 80 0.73 5.42 -6.61
C THR A 80 0.03 4.96 -7.89
N ILE A 81 -1.28 4.71 -7.85
CA ILE A 81 -2.09 4.41 -9.04
C ILE A 81 -2.02 5.58 -10.03
N PHE A 82 -2.25 6.81 -9.55
CA PHE A 82 -2.25 8.00 -10.39
C PHE A 82 -0.89 8.24 -11.06
N LEU A 83 0.21 8.17 -10.30
CA LEU A 83 1.56 8.35 -10.83
C LEU A 83 1.92 7.26 -11.83
N TRP A 84 1.56 6.00 -11.56
CA TRP A 84 1.75 4.93 -12.54
C TRP A 84 1.00 5.24 -13.83
N LEU A 85 -0.27 5.64 -13.76
CA LEU A 85 -1.05 6.01 -14.94
C LEU A 85 -0.34 7.12 -15.74
N MET A 86 0.14 8.17 -15.09
CA MET A 86 0.71 9.33 -15.80
C MET A 86 2.12 9.09 -16.37
N VAL A 87 3.00 8.42 -15.62
CA VAL A 87 4.43 8.34 -15.95
C VAL A 87 5.05 6.95 -15.79
N GLY A 88 4.28 5.97 -15.33
CA GLY A 88 4.80 4.63 -15.03
C GLY A 88 5.03 3.78 -16.29
N ALA A 89 6.13 3.03 -16.31
CA ALA A 89 6.35 2.03 -17.35
C ALA A 89 5.26 0.94 -17.33
N GLY A 90 4.79 0.54 -18.50
CA GLY A 90 3.68 -0.39 -18.69
C GLY A 90 2.29 0.20 -18.46
N SER A 91 2.18 1.52 -18.26
CA SER A 91 0.89 2.21 -18.15
C SER A 91 0.23 2.39 -19.53
N PRO A 92 -1.11 2.30 -19.61
CA PRO A 92 -1.86 2.53 -20.84
C PRO A 92 -1.79 3.97 -21.36
N LEU A 93 -1.39 4.94 -20.54
CA LEU A 93 -1.26 6.35 -20.95
C LEU A 93 0.19 6.72 -21.32
N THR A 94 1.10 5.75 -21.25
CA THR A 94 2.50 5.92 -21.63
C THR A 94 2.80 5.08 -22.86
N ASN A 95 3.69 5.54 -23.74
CA ASN A 95 4.11 4.80 -24.93
C ASN A 95 5.19 3.75 -24.60
N THR A 96 4.97 2.95 -23.55
CA THR A 96 5.91 1.92 -23.09
C THR A 96 5.28 0.53 -23.18
N PRO A 97 6.09 -0.55 -23.35
CA PRO A 97 5.56 -1.91 -23.40
C PRO A 97 4.78 -2.26 -22.13
N SER A 98 3.64 -2.94 -22.29
CA SER A 98 2.80 -3.34 -21.17
C SER A 98 3.52 -4.30 -20.22
N SER A 99 3.24 -4.16 -18.93
CA SER A 99 3.85 -4.98 -17.87
C SER A 99 2.74 -5.67 -17.06
N PRO A 100 2.52 -6.98 -17.22
CA PRO A 100 1.46 -7.70 -16.52
C PRO A 100 1.52 -7.53 -14.99
N ILE A 101 2.74 -7.51 -14.43
CA ILE A 101 2.93 -7.32 -12.98
C ILE A 101 2.48 -5.93 -12.52
N ALA A 102 2.63 -4.88 -13.34
CA ALA A 102 2.16 -3.54 -13.00
C ALA A 102 0.62 -3.50 -12.91
N TYR A 103 -0.09 -4.15 -13.83
CA TYR A 103 -1.56 -4.24 -13.77
C TYR A 103 -2.05 -5.05 -12.57
N ILE A 104 -1.37 -6.15 -12.24
CA ILE A 104 -1.68 -6.96 -11.05
C ILE A 104 -1.52 -6.10 -9.79
N ASP A 105 -0.42 -5.36 -9.67
CA ASP A 105 -0.20 -4.44 -8.56
C ASP A 105 -1.31 -3.39 -8.44
N LYS A 106 -1.74 -2.80 -9.56
CA LYS A 106 -2.85 -1.83 -9.55
C LYS A 106 -4.19 -2.43 -9.17
N ALA A 107 -4.45 -3.68 -9.52
CA ALA A 107 -5.64 -4.38 -9.04
C ALA A 107 -5.59 -4.59 -7.51
N VAL A 108 -4.42 -4.94 -6.96
CA VAL A 108 -4.20 -5.09 -5.50
C VAL A 108 -4.37 -3.74 -4.79
N GLU A 109 -3.81 -2.65 -5.34
CA GLU A 109 -3.94 -1.30 -4.79
C GLU A 109 -5.40 -0.81 -4.80
N VAL A 110 -6.16 -1.07 -5.87
CA VAL A 110 -7.59 -0.73 -5.94
C VAL A 110 -8.38 -1.52 -4.90
N ALA A 111 -8.13 -2.82 -4.77
CA ALA A 111 -8.78 -3.64 -3.73
C ALA A 111 -8.46 -3.13 -2.32
N LEU A 112 -7.20 -2.77 -2.07
CA LEU A 112 -6.76 -2.17 -0.81
C LEU A 112 -7.52 -0.87 -0.51
N LEU A 113 -7.63 0.02 -1.49
CA LEU A 113 -8.32 1.30 -1.34
C LEU A 113 -9.81 1.12 -1.04
N VAL A 114 -10.47 0.18 -1.71
CA VAL A 114 -11.87 -0.19 -1.43
C VAL A 114 -12.03 -0.74 -0.01
N LEU A 115 -11.16 -1.65 0.42
CA LEU A 115 -11.27 -2.23 1.77
C LEU A 115 -10.95 -1.21 2.88
N LEU A 116 -10.02 -0.29 2.66
CA LEU A 116 -9.76 0.83 3.57
C LEU A 116 -10.97 1.76 3.68
N TRP A 117 -11.65 2.03 2.56
CA TRP A 117 -12.90 2.79 2.56
C TRP A 117 -14.02 2.08 3.34
N LEU A 118 -14.11 0.76 3.25
CA LEU A 118 -15.11 -0.03 3.95
C LEU A 118 -14.77 -0.26 5.45
N ASP A 119 -13.51 -0.10 5.86
CA ASP A 119 -13.03 -0.27 7.25
C ASP A 119 -13.22 1.01 8.09
N GLN A 120 -14.08 1.93 7.66
CA GLN A 120 -14.36 3.17 8.39
C GLN A 120 -15.00 2.85 9.76
N PRO A 121 -14.61 3.57 10.84
CA PRO A 121 -15.31 3.47 12.12
C PRO A 121 -16.77 3.89 11.91
N LYS A 122 -17.71 3.13 12.47
CA LYS A 122 -19.13 3.47 12.46
C LYS A 122 -19.44 4.64 13.37
#